data_AF-A0A942H687-F1
#
_entry.id   AF-A0A942H687-F1
#
_cell.length_a   1.000
_cell.length_b   1.000
_cell.length_c   1.000
_cell.angle_alpha   90.00
_cell.angle_beta   90.00
_cell.angle_gamma   90.00
#
_symmetry.space_group_name_H-M   'P 1'
#
loop_
_entity.id
_entity.type
_entity.pdbx_description
1 polymer ?
#
loop_
_entity_poly.entity_id
_entity_poly.type
_entity_poly.pdbx_seq_one_letter_code
_entity_poly.pdbx_strand_id
1 'polypeptide(L)'
;MQSDHRPLLDFDPTLDPATPIECLGEVTIPSGIVLVIDTGQLDFWSHDRAPILEEGTMEDQRIEEIINSCVDLKIVGADAIAAGQTFHRQWDPRFLYDIPANGIEKMRGLFSECLQGKQLDAAIQEMPARVSHRQRVDLALEWGKGQGEIQYHGVPAIVANGLPQNQAMKVYGVRMNEPRHRYRWRWVWLEVQSGSPTTKSEEVGVVGVDRARLMFTDVDALGQWEHEMPLDEQADYVFWGRDAAVVAKTTRAPKQAEGYGWIDLSVEEAVERGTKVEEYCEKHGLRIAADFRPHSHHYEVMKQVRATPTESGVIEVGGAKMCVFMTSWGDGIFPVFADRDQTGQLLRLRIDLGNEQQVQILDSLN
;
A
#
# COMPACT_ATOMS: atom_id res chain seq x y z
N MET A 1 38.31 -8.05 -7.15
CA MET A 1 37.84 -6.89 -6.36
C MET A 1 36.59 -6.39 -7.04
N GLN A 2 35.41 -6.85 -6.60
CA GLN A 2 34.16 -6.20 -6.98
C GLN A 2 34.18 -4.82 -6.33
N SER A 3 34.06 -3.75 -7.11
CA SER A 3 33.87 -2.42 -6.55
C SER A 3 32.60 -2.43 -5.70
N ASP A 4 32.69 -1.97 -4.46
CA ASP A 4 31.54 -1.66 -3.59
C ASP A 4 30.74 -0.51 -4.20
N HIS A 5 30.05 -0.78 -5.31
CA HIS A 5 29.11 0.17 -5.89
C HIS A 5 27.99 0.36 -4.87
N ARG A 6 27.87 1.59 -4.34
CA ARG A 6 26.84 1.96 -3.37
C ARG A 6 25.64 2.55 -4.12
N PRO A 7 24.49 1.86 -4.15
CA PRO A 7 23.24 2.35 -4.73
C PRO A 7 22.89 3.79 -4.38
N LEU A 8 23.21 4.21 -3.15
CA LEU A 8 22.85 5.52 -2.62
C LEU A 8 23.42 6.71 -3.41
N LEU A 9 24.64 6.59 -3.92
CA LEU A 9 25.28 7.68 -4.65
C LEU A 9 24.64 7.92 -6.03
N ASP A 10 23.87 6.95 -6.53
CA ASP A 10 23.07 7.11 -7.74
C ASP A 10 21.80 7.93 -7.47
N PHE A 11 21.27 7.89 -6.25
CA PHE A 11 20.00 8.56 -5.90
C PHE A 11 20.21 10.04 -5.60
N ASP A 12 21.27 10.33 -4.86
CA ASP A 12 21.61 11.67 -4.44
C ASP A 12 23.13 11.72 -4.17
N PRO A 13 23.90 12.37 -5.05
CA PRO A 13 25.36 12.47 -4.90
C PRO A 13 25.77 13.30 -3.69
N THR A 14 24.82 13.98 -3.03
CA THR A 14 25.06 14.78 -1.83
C THR A 14 24.95 13.99 -0.53
N LEU A 15 24.45 12.74 -0.59
CA LEU A 15 24.45 11.86 0.58
C LEU A 15 25.86 11.55 1.02
N ASP A 16 26.04 11.49 2.34
CA ASP A 16 27.23 10.90 2.92
C ASP A 16 27.32 9.43 2.45
N PRO A 17 28.41 9.02 1.77
CA PRO A 17 28.61 7.63 1.42
C PRO A 17 28.52 6.70 2.63
N ALA A 18 28.76 7.20 3.85
CA ALA A 18 28.65 6.46 5.10
C ALA A 18 27.22 6.33 5.64
N THR A 19 26.20 6.94 5.02
CA THR A 19 24.79 6.79 5.42
C THR A 19 24.42 5.30 5.49
N PRO A 20 23.94 4.81 6.64
CA PRO A 20 23.60 3.39 6.80
C PRO A 20 22.45 2.99 5.88
N ILE A 21 22.62 1.86 5.17
CA ILE A 21 21.55 1.17 4.46
C ILE A 21 21.02 0.07 5.38
N GLU A 22 19.71 0.08 5.61
CA GLU A 22 19.02 -0.93 6.41
C GLU A 22 18.35 -1.96 5.48
N CYS A 23 18.48 -3.25 5.79
CA CYS A 23 17.74 -4.30 5.08
C CYS A 23 16.38 -4.50 5.77
N LEU A 24 15.30 -4.21 5.07
CA LEU A 24 13.94 -4.30 5.60
C LEU A 24 13.36 -5.71 5.44
N GLY A 25 13.79 -6.44 4.41
CA GLY A 25 13.28 -7.77 4.13
C GLY A 25 13.65 -8.29 2.74
N GLU A 26 12.89 -9.27 2.29
CA GLU A 26 13.02 -9.85 0.95
C GLU A 26 11.66 -10.17 0.34
N VAL A 27 11.62 -10.18 -0.98
CA VAL A 27 10.40 -10.38 -1.78
C VAL A 27 10.72 -11.37 -2.89
N THR A 28 9.77 -12.23 -3.22
CA THR A 28 9.82 -13.08 -4.43
C THR A 28 8.65 -12.71 -5.32
N ILE A 29 8.87 -12.62 -6.63
CA ILE A 29 7.85 -12.18 -7.59
C ILE A 29 7.66 -13.24 -8.69
N PRO A 30 7.02 -14.40 -8.40
CA PRO A 30 6.85 -15.48 -9.38
C PRO A 30 6.14 -15.06 -10.68
N SER A 31 5.20 -14.11 -10.63
CA SER A 31 4.51 -13.57 -11.81
C SER A 31 5.42 -12.73 -12.71
N GLY A 32 6.53 -12.23 -12.16
CA GLY A 32 7.37 -11.20 -12.77
C GLY A 32 6.80 -9.78 -12.66
N ILE A 33 5.64 -9.62 -12.00
CA ILE A 33 4.95 -8.35 -11.81
C ILE A 33 4.90 -8.00 -10.32
N VAL A 34 5.56 -6.90 -9.94
CA VAL A 34 5.49 -6.34 -8.60
C VAL A 34 4.41 -5.27 -8.50
N LEU A 35 3.75 -5.23 -7.35
CA LEU A 35 2.84 -4.19 -6.91
C LEU A 35 3.41 -3.49 -5.66
N VAL A 36 3.30 -2.16 -5.63
CA VAL A 36 3.58 -1.30 -4.48
C VAL A 36 2.26 -0.71 -4.01
N ILE A 37 1.83 -1.08 -2.81
CA ILE A 37 0.46 -0.83 -2.32
C ILE A 37 0.42 -0.59 -0.81
N ASP A 38 -0.58 0.17 -0.34
CA ASP A 38 -0.86 0.30 1.10
C ASP A 38 -1.42 -1.01 1.66
N THR A 39 -0.64 -1.65 2.53
CA THR A 39 -1.01 -2.95 3.14
C THR A 39 -2.19 -2.83 4.10
N GLY A 40 -2.44 -1.65 4.65
CA GLY A 40 -3.55 -1.40 5.57
C GLY A 40 -4.89 -1.18 4.87
N GLN A 41 -4.91 -1.12 3.54
CA GLN A 41 -6.11 -0.93 2.71
C GLN A 41 -6.36 -2.17 1.82
N LEU A 42 -5.82 -3.34 2.19
CA LEU A 42 -5.92 -4.57 1.39
C LEU A 42 -7.20 -5.36 1.60
N ASP A 43 -7.99 -5.00 2.60
CA ASP A 43 -9.43 -5.33 2.66
C ASP A 43 -10.17 -4.84 1.42
N PHE A 44 -9.69 -3.77 0.77
CA PHE A 44 -10.24 -3.28 -0.51
C PHE A 44 -9.68 -4.02 -1.72
N TRP A 45 -8.67 -4.88 -1.58
CA TRP A 45 -8.05 -5.55 -2.72
C TRP A 45 -8.90 -6.72 -3.24
N SER A 46 -9.59 -6.50 -4.36
CA SER A 46 -10.47 -7.51 -4.98
C SER A 46 -9.78 -8.49 -5.95
N HIS A 47 -8.52 -8.26 -6.34
CA HIS A 47 -7.83 -9.04 -7.39
C HIS A 47 -8.67 -9.20 -8.68
N ASP A 48 -9.17 -10.41 -8.99
CA ASP A 48 -10.02 -10.73 -10.15
C ASP A 48 -11.52 -10.57 -9.87
N ARG A 49 -11.90 -10.44 -8.58
CA ARG A 49 -13.29 -10.24 -8.20
C ARG A 49 -13.77 -8.86 -8.63
N ALA A 50 -15.10 -8.71 -8.72
CA ALA A 50 -15.69 -7.39 -8.88
C ALA A 50 -15.24 -6.49 -7.71
N PRO A 51 -14.76 -5.25 -7.97
CA PRO A 51 -14.38 -4.32 -6.92
C PRO A 51 -15.60 -3.87 -6.10
N ILE A 52 -16.00 -4.68 -5.12
CA ILE A 52 -17.16 -4.47 -4.26
C ILE A 52 -16.69 -4.78 -2.85
N LEU A 53 -16.90 -3.84 -1.94
CA LEU A 53 -16.66 -4.02 -0.51
C LEU A 53 -17.72 -4.95 0.08
N GLU A 54 -17.30 -5.82 0.99
CA GLU A 54 -18.20 -6.67 1.75
C GLU A 54 -18.99 -5.84 2.77
N GLU A 55 -20.15 -6.36 3.20
CA GLU A 55 -20.99 -5.66 4.18
C GLU A 55 -20.25 -5.51 5.51
N GLY A 56 -20.13 -4.27 5.99
CA GLY A 56 -19.48 -3.97 7.27
C GLY A 56 -17.97 -3.75 7.17
N THR A 57 -17.41 -3.72 5.94
CA THR A 57 -16.03 -3.27 5.73
C THR A 57 -15.85 -1.81 6.18
N MET A 58 -16.87 -0.96 5.98
CA MET A 58 -16.84 0.42 6.45
C MET A 58 -17.72 0.64 7.69
N GLU A 59 -17.27 1.50 8.62
CA GLU A 59 -18.08 1.88 9.77
C GLU A 59 -19.36 2.66 9.38
N ASP A 60 -19.28 3.53 8.35
CA ASP A 60 -20.45 4.23 7.80
C ASP A 60 -20.95 3.50 6.55
N GLN A 61 -22.07 2.79 6.70
CA GLN A 61 -22.74 2.08 5.62
C GLN A 61 -23.02 2.96 4.39
N ARG A 62 -23.26 4.27 4.57
CA ARG A 62 -23.48 5.17 3.42
C ARG A 62 -22.22 5.37 2.60
N ILE A 63 -21.04 5.35 3.24
CA ILE A 63 -19.75 5.43 2.53
C ILE A 63 -19.54 4.13 1.74
N GLU A 64 -19.82 2.98 2.35
CA GLU A 64 -19.79 1.68 1.68
C GLU A 64 -20.70 1.63 0.45
N GLU A 65 -21.96 2.07 0.60
CA GLU A 65 -22.93 2.17 -0.50
C GLU A 65 -22.43 3.08 -1.62
N ILE A 66 -21.80 4.22 -1.29
CA ILE A 66 -21.21 5.11 -2.29
C ILE A 66 -20.07 4.41 -3.03
N ILE A 67 -19.13 3.77 -2.33
CA ILE A 67 -17.99 3.05 -2.93
C ILE A 67 -18.48 1.90 -3.82
N ASN A 68 -19.48 1.15 -3.36
CA ASN A 68 -20.07 0.04 -4.11
C ASN A 68 -20.93 0.53 -5.29
N SER A 69 -21.41 1.78 -5.26
CA SER A 69 -22.08 2.42 -6.40
C SER A 69 -21.13 3.00 -7.44
N CYS A 70 -19.81 3.01 -7.20
CA CYS A 70 -18.85 3.53 -8.18
C CYS A 70 -18.93 2.77 -9.50
N VAL A 71 -18.63 3.47 -10.59
CA VAL A 71 -18.56 2.93 -11.94
C VAL A 71 -17.22 3.24 -12.55
N ASP A 72 -16.85 2.46 -13.57
CA ASP A 72 -15.71 2.76 -14.41
C ASP A 72 -16.20 3.38 -15.72
N LEU A 73 -15.47 4.36 -16.21
CA LEU A 73 -15.76 5.05 -17.46
C LEU A 73 -14.62 4.80 -18.45
N LYS A 74 -14.99 4.68 -19.73
CA LYS A 74 -14.07 4.58 -20.85
C LYS A 74 -14.15 5.83 -21.71
N ILE A 75 -13.00 6.35 -22.12
CA ILE A 75 -12.92 7.39 -23.14
C ILE A 75 -12.94 6.71 -24.51
N VAL A 76 -13.91 7.08 -25.34
CA VAL A 76 -14.20 6.51 -26.66
C VAL A 76 -14.19 7.61 -27.73
N GLY A 77 -14.13 7.24 -29.01
CA GLY A 77 -14.02 8.17 -30.14
C GLY A 77 -12.69 8.04 -30.88
N ALA A 78 -12.55 8.71 -32.02
CA ALA A 78 -11.34 8.64 -32.85
C ALA A 78 -10.11 9.22 -32.13
N ASP A 79 -10.32 10.23 -31.27
CA ASP A 79 -9.26 10.95 -30.56
C ASP A 79 -9.18 10.57 -29.07
N ALA A 80 -9.74 9.43 -28.66
CA ALA A 80 -9.87 9.03 -27.26
C ALA A 80 -8.56 9.13 -26.45
N ILE A 81 -7.46 8.65 -27.01
CA ILE A 81 -6.14 8.68 -26.34
C ILE A 81 -5.65 10.13 -26.16
N ALA A 82 -5.72 10.95 -27.22
CA ALA A 82 -5.27 12.33 -27.17
C ALA A 82 -6.12 13.17 -26.20
N ALA A 83 -7.44 12.92 -26.18
CA ALA A 83 -8.37 13.54 -25.26
C ALA A 83 -8.09 13.14 -23.80
N GLY A 84 -7.87 11.85 -23.53
CA GLY A 84 -7.53 11.36 -22.20
C GLY A 84 -6.19 11.88 -21.68
N GLN A 85 -5.16 11.93 -22.54
CA GLN A 85 -3.88 12.55 -22.20
C GLN A 85 -4.02 14.03 -21.88
N THR A 86 -4.90 14.74 -22.60
CA THR A 86 -5.20 16.15 -22.33
C THR A 86 -5.95 16.33 -21.01
N PHE A 87 -6.86 15.41 -20.68
CA PHE A 87 -7.63 15.46 -19.44
C PHE A 87 -6.80 15.09 -18.21
N HIS A 88 -5.81 14.21 -18.38
CA HIS A 88 -4.74 13.89 -17.43
C HIS A 88 -5.25 13.60 -16.01
N ARG A 89 -6.18 12.63 -15.90
CA ARG A 89 -6.75 12.22 -14.61
C ARG A 89 -6.24 10.89 -14.08
N GLN A 90 -5.87 9.96 -14.95
CA GLN A 90 -5.38 8.63 -14.59
C GLN A 90 -4.30 8.19 -15.57
N TRP A 91 -3.53 7.18 -15.16
CA TRP A 91 -2.36 6.68 -15.88
C TRP A 91 -2.67 6.23 -17.31
N ASP A 92 -3.63 5.32 -17.47
CA ASP A 92 -4.13 4.92 -18.78
C ASP A 92 -5.18 5.96 -19.23
N PRO A 93 -4.88 6.79 -20.26
CA PRO A 93 -5.76 7.85 -20.70
C PRO A 93 -7.07 7.33 -21.31
N ARG A 94 -7.23 6.02 -21.49
CA ARG A 94 -8.45 5.42 -22.03
C ARG A 94 -9.52 5.23 -20.96
N PHE A 95 -9.19 5.32 -19.67
CA PHE A 95 -10.09 4.95 -18.58
C PHE A 95 -10.15 5.98 -17.45
N LEU A 96 -11.27 5.98 -16.74
CA LEU A 96 -11.48 6.67 -15.48
C LEU A 96 -12.14 5.69 -14.52
N TYR A 97 -11.37 5.15 -13.59
CA TYR A 97 -11.82 4.16 -12.61
C TYR A 97 -12.44 4.79 -11.36
N ASP A 98 -13.33 4.05 -10.71
CA ASP A 98 -13.87 4.32 -9.38
C ASP A 98 -14.60 5.67 -9.26
N ILE A 99 -15.37 6.04 -10.29
CA ILE A 99 -16.15 7.28 -10.31
C ILE A 99 -17.47 7.04 -9.57
N PRO A 100 -17.80 7.78 -8.50
CA PRO A 100 -19.10 7.66 -7.83
C PRO A 100 -20.25 7.86 -8.82
N ALA A 101 -21.30 7.04 -8.75
CA ALA A 101 -22.42 7.10 -9.70
C ALA A 101 -23.08 8.48 -9.77
N ASN A 102 -23.19 9.18 -8.63
CA ASN A 102 -23.72 10.55 -8.56
C ASN A 102 -22.76 11.61 -9.14
N GLY A 103 -21.51 11.24 -9.46
CA GLY A 103 -20.46 12.11 -10.01
C GLY A 103 -20.29 12.01 -11.53
N ILE A 104 -20.98 11.10 -12.22
CA ILE A 104 -20.79 10.82 -13.66
C ILE A 104 -21.03 12.07 -14.52
N GLU A 105 -22.16 12.76 -14.33
CA GLU A 105 -22.49 13.96 -15.12
C GLU A 105 -21.50 15.10 -14.88
N LYS A 106 -21.02 15.25 -13.64
CA LYS A 106 -19.94 16.21 -13.33
C LYS A 106 -18.66 15.84 -14.09
N MET A 107 -18.31 14.56 -14.13
CA MET A 107 -17.12 14.09 -14.86
C MET A 107 -17.24 14.34 -16.36
N ARG A 108 -18.40 14.08 -16.97
CA ARG A 108 -18.70 14.40 -18.37
C ARG A 108 -18.59 15.89 -18.67
N GLY A 109 -19.08 16.74 -17.76
CA GLY A 109 -18.96 18.19 -17.85
C GLY A 109 -17.50 18.64 -17.87
N LEU A 110 -16.71 18.20 -16.88
CA LEU A 110 -15.28 18.52 -16.78
C LEU A 110 -14.48 18.05 -18.01
N PHE A 111 -14.80 16.87 -18.54
CA PHE A 111 -14.16 16.36 -19.75
C PHE A 111 -14.53 17.21 -20.98
N SER A 112 -15.81 17.54 -21.16
CA SER A 112 -16.28 18.36 -22.27
C SER A 112 -15.66 19.77 -22.25
N GLU A 113 -15.57 20.37 -21.05
CA GLU A 113 -14.89 21.65 -20.84
C GLU A 113 -13.40 21.57 -21.20
N CYS A 114 -12.73 20.48 -20.80
CA CYS A 114 -11.32 20.25 -21.13
C CYS A 114 -11.07 20.16 -22.65
N LEU A 115 -12.02 19.58 -23.41
CA LEU A 115 -11.91 19.44 -24.87
C LEU A 115 -12.38 20.67 -25.65
N GLN A 116 -12.99 21.65 -24.99
CA GLN A 116 -13.55 22.82 -25.66
C GLN A 116 -12.46 23.58 -26.44
N GLY A 117 -12.69 23.77 -27.74
CA GLY A 117 -11.76 24.46 -28.63
C GLY A 117 -10.58 23.61 -29.14
N LYS A 118 -10.46 22.33 -28.74
CA LYS A 118 -9.35 21.44 -29.13
C LYS A 118 -9.63 20.56 -30.36
N GLN A 119 -10.87 20.54 -30.87
CA GLN A 119 -11.29 19.75 -32.04
C GLN A 119 -10.97 18.25 -31.92
N LEU A 120 -11.12 17.67 -30.73
CA LEU A 120 -10.93 16.23 -30.48
C LEU A 120 -12.29 15.52 -30.48
N ASP A 121 -12.43 14.46 -31.28
CA ASP A 121 -13.59 13.56 -31.29
C ASP A 121 -13.43 12.48 -30.21
N ALA A 122 -13.88 12.81 -29.00
CA ALA A 122 -13.91 11.88 -27.89
C ALA A 122 -15.11 12.13 -26.95
N ALA A 123 -15.57 11.07 -26.31
CA ALA A 123 -16.63 11.09 -25.32
C ALA A 123 -16.32 10.12 -24.18
N ILE A 124 -16.93 10.36 -23.02
CA ILE A 124 -16.91 9.44 -21.89
C ILE A 124 -18.13 8.52 -21.96
N GLN A 125 -17.89 7.22 -21.93
CA GLN A 125 -18.92 6.19 -21.88
C GLN A 125 -18.79 5.39 -20.58
N GLU A 126 -19.91 5.15 -19.91
CA GLU A 126 -19.97 4.28 -18.74
C GLU A 126 -19.78 2.81 -19.15
N MET A 127 -18.97 2.08 -18.39
CA MET A 127 -18.75 0.66 -18.60
C MET A 127 -19.87 -0.17 -17.93
N PRO A 128 -20.28 -1.31 -18.53
CA PRO A 128 -21.35 -2.13 -17.98
C PRO A 128 -20.98 -2.83 -16.66
N ALA A 129 -19.69 -2.94 -16.36
CA ALA A 129 -19.14 -3.46 -15.13
C ALA A 129 -17.82 -2.77 -14.82
N ARG A 130 -17.47 -2.67 -13.53
CA ARG A 130 -16.15 -2.22 -13.08
C ARG A 130 -15.08 -3.23 -13.52
N VAL A 131 -13.94 -2.72 -13.92
CA VAL A 131 -12.74 -3.48 -14.27
C VAL A 131 -12.10 -3.97 -12.97
N SER A 132 -11.86 -5.28 -12.86
CA SER A 132 -11.18 -5.86 -11.69
C SER A 132 -9.78 -5.27 -11.49
N HIS A 133 -9.26 -5.28 -10.27
CA HIS A 133 -7.93 -4.69 -10.00
C HIS A 133 -6.83 -5.40 -10.77
N ARG A 134 -6.92 -6.73 -10.94
CA ARG A 134 -5.95 -7.50 -11.72
C ARG A 134 -5.97 -7.11 -13.21
N GLN A 135 -7.14 -6.85 -13.77
CA GLN A 135 -7.25 -6.34 -15.15
C GLN A 135 -6.72 -4.91 -15.28
N ARG A 136 -6.90 -4.06 -14.25
CA ARG A 136 -6.31 -2.71 -14.23
C ARG A 136 -4.79 -2.76 -14.28
N VAL A 137 -4.16 -3.74 -13.61
CA VAL A 137 -2.72 -4.01 -13.69
C VAL A 137 -2.31 -4.27 -15.14
N ASP A 138 -2.98 -5.19 -15.84
CA ASP A 138 -2.65 -5.52 -17.23
C ASP A 138 -2.77 -4.30 -18.15
N LEU A 139 -3.86 -3.53 -18.01
CA LEU A 139 -4.09 -2.31 -18.81
C LEU A 139 -3.01 -1.25 -18.55
N ALA A 140 -2.63 -1.04 -17.28
CA ALA A 140 -1.60 -0.08 -16.91
C ALA A 140 -0.23 -0.50 -17.45
N LEU A 141 0.12 -1.78 -17.36
CA LEU A 141 1.37 -2.33 -17.90
C LEU A 141 1.40 -2.29 -19.43
N GLU A 142 0.29 -2.59 -20.11
CA GLU A 142 0.17 -2.47 -21.57
C GLU A 142 0.44 -1.02 -22.00
N TRP A 143 -0.25 -0.07 -21.39
CA TRP A 143 -0.14 1.35 -21.72
C TRP A 143 1.25 1.91 -21.41
N GLY A 144 1.74 1.67 -20.19
CA GLY A 144 3.02 2.19 -19.71
C GLY A 144 4.23 1.34 -20.09
N LYS A 145 4.06 0.35 -20.98
CA LYS A 145 5.12 -0.52 -21.51
C LYS A 145 5.93 -1.22 -20.41
N GLY A 146 5.21 -1.82 -19.48
CA GLY A 146 5.79 -2.63 -18.39
C GLY A 146 5.85 -1.93 -17.04
N GLN A 147 5.29 -0.74 -16.88
CA GLN A 147 5.09 -0.10 -15.57
C GLN A 147 3.85 0.81 -15.59
N GLY A 148 3.31 1.15 -14.43
CA GLY A 148 2.25 2.14 -14.35
C GLY A 148 1.62 2.32 -12.99
N GLU A 149 0.63 3.20 -12.93
CA GLU A 149 -0.22 3.42 -11.76
C GLU A 149 -1.61 2.82 -12.01
N ILE A 150 -2.16 2.16 -11.00
CA ILE A 150 -3.51 1.62 -10.97
C ILE A 150 -4.31 2.26 -9.85
N GLN A 151 -5.63 2.20 -9.96
CA GLN A 151 -6.54 2.56 -8.87
C GLN A 151 -7.15 1.29 -8.29
N TYR A 152 -7.26 1.22 -6.96
CA TYR A 152 -8.04 0.21 -6.26
C TYR A 152 -8.94 0.94 -5.23
N HIS A 153 -10.24 1.02 -5.52
CA HIS A 153 -11.19 1.86 -4.77
C HIS A 153 -10.75 3.32 -4.62
N GLY A 154 -10.19 3.91 -5.69
CA GLY A 154 -9.75 5.31 -5.71
C GLY A 154 -8.43 5.60 -4.99
N VAL A 155 -7.73 4.57 -4.52
CA VAL A 155 -6.38 4.68 -3.97
C VAL A 155 -5.35 4.31 -5.05
N PRO A 156 -4.33 5.14 -5.32
CA PRO A 156 -3.31 4.83 -6.31
C PRO A 156 -2.29 3.80 -5.79
N ALA A 157 -1.94 2.83 -6.62
CA ALA A 157 -0.85 1.87 -6.41
C ALA A 157 0.03 1.76 -7.66
N ILE A 158 1.26 1.28 -7.50
CA ILE A 158 2.25 1.21 -8.60
C ILE A 158 2.55 -0.23 -8.97
N VAL A 159 2.60 -0.49 -10.28
CA VAL A 159 2.93 -1.80 -10.86
C VAL A 159 4.15 -1.71 -11.77
N ALA A 160 4.95 -2.77 -11.80
CA ALA A 160 6.03 -2.93 -12.75
C ALA A 160 6.23 -4.41 -13.11
N ASN A 161 6.58 -4.68 -14.36
CA ASN A 161 6.85 -6.01 -14.91
C ASN A 161 8.33 -6.18 -15.27
N GLY A 162 8.73 -7.42 -15.58
CA GLY A 162 10.07 -7.78 -16.01
C GLY A 162 11.01 -8.10 -14.86
N LEU A 163 10.47 -8.38 -13.66
CA LEU A 163 11.28 -8.75 -12.50
C LEU A 163 11.69 -10.23 -12.56
N PRO A 164 12.83 -10.59 -11.94
CA PRO A 164 13.26 -11.99 -11.81
C PRO A 164 12.21 -12.87 -11.11
N GLN A 165 11.74 -13.92 -11.79
CA GLN A 165 10.67 -14.79 -11.28
C GLN A 165 11.15 -15.84 -10.26
N ASN A 166 12.42 -16.25 -10.34
CA ASN A 166 12.97 -17.37 -9.57
C ASN A 166 14.04 -16.95 -8.57
N GLN A 167 13.98 -15.68 -8.12
CA GLN A 167 14.98 -15.11 -7.24
C GLN A 167 14.33 -14.22 -6.19
N ALA A 168 14.79 -14.35 -4.94
CA ALA A 168 14.49 -13.39 -3.89
C ALA A 168 15.26 -12.09 -4.13
N MET A 169 14.53 -10.99 -4.13
CA MET A 169 15.03 -9.62 -4.19
C MET A 169 15.02 -9.00 -2.80
N LYS A 170 15.96 -8.09 -2.53
CA LYS A 170 16.07 -7.44 -1.21
C LYS A 170 15.36 -6.11 -1.20
N VAL A 171 14.73 -5.79 -0.07
CA VAL A 171 14.16 -4.47 0.19
C VAL A 171 15.08 -3.74 1.16
N TYR A 172 15.47 -2.54 0.77
CA TYR A 172 16.36 -1.68 1.54
C TYR A 172 15.71 -0.34 1.84
N GLY A 173 16.21 0.31 2.88
CA GLY A 173 15.78 1.65 3.26
C GLY A 173 16.95 2.49 3.76
N VAL A 174 16.78 3.80 3.63
CA VAL A 174 17.67 4.80 4.23
C VAL A 174 16.85 5.85 4.94
N ARG A 175 17.27 6.18 6.15
CA ARG A 175 16.64 7.21 6.98
C ARG A 175 17.08 8.61 6.55
N MET A 176 16.31 9.62 6.94
CA MET A 176 16.69 11.02 6.79
C MET A 176 18.00 11.31 7.54
N ASN A 177 18.89 12.09 6.93
CA ASN A 177 20.10 12.56 7.61
C ASN A 177 19.83 13.76 8.54
N GLU A 178 18.69 14.43 8.39
CA GLU A 178 18.33 15.60 9.18
C GLU A 178 18.02 15.24 10.65
N PRO A 179 18.62 15.92 11.65
CA PRO A 179 18.44 15.57 13.06
C PRO A 179 16.97 15.52 13.54
N ARG A 180 16.10 16.39 13.03
CA ARG A 180 14.66 16.45 13.39
C ARG A 180 13.89 15.23 12.90
N HIS A 181 14.28 14.66 11.76
CA HIS A 181 13.58 13.57 11.09
C HIS A 181 14.41 12.29 11.00
N ARG A 182 15.53 12.17 11.72
CA ARG A 182 16.52 11.07 11.58
C ARG A 182 16.00 9.65 11.76
N TYR A 183 14.81 9.49 12.34
CA TYR A 183 14.14 8.20 12.50
C TYR A 183 13.15 7.89 11.38
N ARG A 184 12.94 8.81 10.44
CA ARG A 184 12.00 8.65 9.33
C ARG A 184 12.74 8.21 8.08
N TRP A 185 12.09 7.44 7.23
CA TRP A 185 12.61 6.98 5.96
C TRP A 185 12.76 8.14 4.97
N ARG A 186 13.93 8.29 4.36
CA ARG A 186 14.10 9.12 3.16
C ARG A 186 13.63 8.35 1.94
N TRP A 187 14.19 7.16 1.74
CA TRP A 187 13.82 6.25 0.66
C TRP A 187 13.67 4.81 1.17
N VAL A 188 12.79 4.07 0.51
CA VAL A 188 12.72 2.61 0.59
C VAL A 188 12.66 2.08 -0.84
N TRP A 189 13.40 1.03 -1.15
CA TRP A 189 13.44 0.47 -2.51
C TRP A 189 13.55 -1.04 -2.54
N LEU A 190 13.01 -1.62 -3.61
CA LEU A 190 13.24 -3.00 -4.02
C LEU A 190 14.46 -3.04 -4.95
N GLU A 191 15.50 -3.78 -4.56
CA GLU A 191 16.68 -4.02 -5.40
C GLU A 191 16.41 -5.21 -6.34
N VAL A 192 16.19 -4.92 -7.63
CA VAL A 192 15.90 -5.92 -8.67
C VAL A 192 17.21 -6.51 -9.20
N GLN A 193 18.21 -5.67 -9.46
CA GLN A 193 19.51 -6.10 -9.95
C GLN A 193 20.63 -5.20 -9.40
N SER A 194 21.63 -5.82 -8.78
CA SER A 194 22.79 -5.14 -8.21
C SER A 194 23.96 -5.02 -9.19
N GLY A 195 24.80 -3.99 -9.00
CA GLY A 195 26.15 -3.92 -9.58
C GLY A 195 26.27 -3.14 -10.90
N SER A 196 25.15 -2.70 -11.47
CA SER A 196 25.12 -1.71 -12.55
C SER A 196 24.81 -0.33 -12.00
N PRO A 197 25.46 0.75 -12.48
CA PRO A 197 25.11 2.11 -12.09
C PRO A 197 23.77 2.52 -12.70
N THR A 198 22.97 3.26 -11.94
CA THR A 198 21.78 3.92 -12.49
C THR A 198 22.22 5.01 -13.47
N THR A 199 21.65 5.01 -14.67
CA THR A 199 21.86 6.08 -15.66
C THR A 199 20.59 6.87 -15.96
N LYS A 200 19.42 6.33 -15.57
CA LYS A 200 18.13 6.99 -15.74
C LYS A 200 17.26 6.69 -14.52
N SER A 201 16.66 7.72 -13.94
CA SER A 201 15.62 7.60 -12.92
C SER A 201 14.38 8.30 -13.46
N GLU A 202 13.26 7.60 -13.51
CA GLU A 202 12.00 8.13 -14.02
C GLU A 202 10.86 7.87 -13.02
N GLU A 203 10.06 8.89 -12.77
CA GLU A 203 8.85 8.75 -11.95
C GLU A 203 7.85 7.85 -12.68
N VAL A 204 7.38 6.82 -11.99
CA VAL A 204 6.36 5.88 -12.47
C VAL A 204 4.96 6.38 -12.10
N GLY A 205 4.82 7.11 -11.00
CA GLY A 205 3.56 7.62 -10.48
C GLY A 205 3.64 7.77 -8.96
N VAL A 206 2.48 7.74 -8.30
CA VAL A 206 2.40 7.81 -6.85
C VAL A 206 1.73 6.59 -6.24
N VAL A 207 2.10 6.26 -5.00
CA VAL A 207 1.35 5.34 -4.14
C VAL A 207 0.63 6.14 -3.06
N GLY A 208 -0.67 5.90 -2.89
CA GLY A 208 -1.49 6.49 -1.85
C GLY A 208 -1.49 5.62 -0.62
N VAL A 209 -1.35 6.24 0.55
CA VAL A 209 -1.28 5.56 1.85
C VAL A 209 -2.23 6.27 2.82
N ASP A 210 -3.09 5.50 3.46
CA ASP A 210 -4.07 5.97 4.45
C ASP A 210 -4.01 5.15 5.76
N ARG A 211 -3.09 4.18 5.83
CA ARG A 211 -2.81 3.42 7.06
C ARG A 211 -1.32 3.36 7.40
N ALA A 212 -0.55 4.35 6.97
CA ALA A 212 0.88 4.55 7.25
C ALA A 212 1.81 3.36 6.96
N ARG A 213 1.42 2.45 6.06
CA ARG A 213 2.19 1.23 5.75
C ARG A 213 2.17 0.92 4.26
N LEU A 214 3.23 0.29 3.78
CA LEU A 214 3.44 -0.05 2.38
C LEU A 214 3.97 -1.47 2.23
N MET A 215 3.77 -2.06 1.06
CA MET A 215 4.29 -3.37 0.72
C MET A 215 4.81 -3.45 -0.70
N PHE A 216 5.91 -4.18 -0.87
CA PHE A 216 6.28 -4.76 -2.16
C PHE A 216 5.77 -6.21 -2.21
N THR A 217 5.00 -6.54 -3.25
CA THR A 217 4.33 -7.83 -3.37
C THR A 217 4.22 -8.31 -4.82
N ASP A 218 4.07 -9.62 -4.98
CA ASP A 218 3.67 -10.23 -6.25
C ASP A 218 2.17 -10.05 -6.47
N VAL A 219 1.78 -9.55 -7.65
CA VAL A 219 0.38 -9.20 -7.91
C VAL A 219 -0.56 -10.41 -7.88
N ASP A 220 -0.12 -11.56 -8.40
CA ASP A 220 -0.96 -12.76 -8.51
C ASP A 220 -1.06 -13.47 -7.16
N ALA A 221 0.05 -13.54 -6.43
CA ALA A 221 0.06 -14.11 -5.09
C ALA A 221 -0.79 -13.30 -4.10
N LEU A 222 -0.86 -11.97 -4.28
CA LEU A 222 -1.73 -11.10 -3.49
C LEU A 222 -3.22 -11.42 -3.66
N GLY A 223 -3.61 -12.14 -4.72
CA GLY A 223 -4.97 -12.67 -4.86
C GLY A 223 -5.39 -13.65 -3.74
N GLN A 224 -4.43 -14.18 -2.97
CA GLN A 224 -4.65 -15.04 -1.80
C GLN A 224 -4.54 -14.28 -0.47
N TRP A 225 -4.42 -12.95 -0.50
CA TRP A 225 -4.37 -12.14 0.71
C TRP A 225 -5.66 -12.28 1.51
N GLU A 226 -5.51 -12.36 2.83
CA GLU A 226 -6.60 -12.42 3.79
C GLU A 226 -6.31 -11.36 4.84
N HIS A 227 -7.16 -10.34 4.88
CA HIS A 227 -6.95 -9.16 5.69
C HIS A 227 -7.53 -9.32 7.10
N GLU A 228 -8.71 -9.94 7.21
CA GLU A 228 -9.53 -9.91 8.42
C GLU A 228 -9.78 -11.30 9.00
N MET A 229 -9.97 -12.31 8.14
CA MET A 229 -10.32 -13.64 8.64
C MET A 229 -9.08 -14.40 9.12
N PRO A 230 -9.18 -15.16 10.22
CA PRO A 230 -8.08 -15.96 10.71
C PRO A 230 -7.83 -17.15 9.79
N LEU A 231 -6.56 -17.41 9.49
CA LEU A 231 -6.14 -18.51 8.61
C LEU A 231 -6.18 -19.88 9.30
N ASP A 232 -6.16 -19.89 10.64
CA ASP A 232 -6.02 -21.06 11.50
C ASP A 232 -7.13 -21.15 12.57
N GLU A 233 -8.20 -20.36 12.43
CA GLU A 233 -9.29 -20.23 13.40
C GLU A 233 -8.86 -19.68 14.78
N GLN A 234 -7.69 -19.04 14.86
CA GLN A 234 -7.16 -18.44 16.08
C GLN A 234 -7.08 -16.92 16.03
N ALA A 235 -7.06 -16.32 17.23
CA ALA A 235 -6.91 -14.89 17.41
C ALA A 235 -6.21 -14.55 18.74
N ASP A 236 -5.55 -13.39 18.76
CA ASP A 236 -5.13 -12.74 20.00
C ASP A 236 -6.19 -11.70 20.44
N TYR A 237 -6.28 -11.47 21.75
CA TYR A 237 -6.93 -10.28 22.31
C TYR A 237 -5.97 -9.58 23.24
N VAL A 238 -5.53 -8.37 22.87
CA VAL A 238 -4.50 -7.61 23.58
C VAL A 238 -5.03 -6.24 23.96
N PHE A 239 -4.73 -5.78 25.17
CA PHE A 239 -5.13 -4.46 25.65
C PHE A 239 -4.06 -3.78 26.50
N TRP A 240 -4.06 -2.46 26.49
CA TRP A 240 -3.07 -1.61 27.14
C TRP A 240 -3.65 -0.25 27.54
N GLY A 241 -2.82 0.61 28.12
CA GLY A 241 -3.21 1.95 28.56
C GLY A 241 -3.34 2.09 30.07
N ARG A 242 -3.93 3.21 30.50
CA ARG A 242 -3.92 3.71 31.88
C ARG A 242 -4.37 2.67 32.90
N ASP A 243 -5.50 2.02 32.64
CA ASP A 243 -6.14 1.13 33.60
C ASP A 243 -5.90 -0.36 33.31
N ALA A 244 -5.04 -0.68 32.32
CA ALA A 244 -4.85 -2.05 31.84
C ALA A 244 -4.37 -3.03 32.92
N ALA A 245 -3.52 -2.59 33.86
CA ALA A 245 -3.06 -3.45 34.96
C ALA A 245 -4.21 -3.82 35.93
N VAL A 246 -5.18 -2.92 36.13
CA VAL A 246 -6.36 -3.17 36.97
C VAL A 246 -7.27 -4.18 36.28
N VAL A 247 -7.55 -3.96 34.98
CA VAL A 247 -8.36 -4.87 34.15
C VAL A 247 -7.72 -6.26 34.13
N ALA A 248 -6.43 -6.35 33.84
CA ALA A 248 -5.69 -7.61 33.75
C ALA A 248 -5.71 -8.41 35.05
N LYS A 249 -5.62 -7.75 36.22
CA LYS A 249 -5.74 -8.42 37.51
C LYS A 249 -7.12 -9.05 37.70
N THR A 250 -8.18 -8.36 37.28
CA THR A 250 -9.56 -8.85 37.40
C THR A 250 -9.84 -9.99 36.42
N THR A 251 -9.44 -9.83 35.16
CA THR A 251 -9.70 -10.81 34.10
C THR A 251 -8.66 -11.94 34.06
N ARG A 252 -7.60 -11.84 34.86
CA ARG A 252 -6.45 -12.76 34.87
C ARG A 252 -5.73 -12.80 33.51
N ALA A 253 -5.70 -11.68 32.81
CA ALA A 253 -4.96 -11.56 31.56
C ALA A 253 -3.43 -11.55 31.85
N PRO A 254 -2.65 -12.44 31.22
CA PRO A 254 -1.20 -12.44 31.38
C PRO A 254 -0.57 -11.18 30.76
N LYS A 255 0.63 -10.84 31.25
CA LYS A 255 1.43 -9.74 30.71
C LYS A 255 1.96 -10.12 29.33
N GLN A 256 1.82 -9.20 28.38
CA GLN A 256 2.34 -9.31 27.01
C GLN A 256 3.37 -8.19 26.74
N ALA A 257 4.10 -8.30 25.62
CA ALA A 257 5.06 -7.28 25.19
C ALA A 257 4.41 -5.89 25.07
N GLU A 258 3.20 -5.84 24.51
CA GLU A 258 2.46 -4.60 24.24
C GLU A 258 1.39 -4.27 25.28
N GLY A 259 1.32 -4.99 26.41
CA GLY A 259 0.21 -4.78 27.35
C GLY A 259 -0.12 -6.01 28.17
N TYR A 260 -1.38 -6.40 28.15
CA TYR A 260 -1.92 -7.62 28.74
C TYR A 260 -2.89 -8.25 27.75
N GLY A 261 -3.14 -9.53 27.86
CA GLY A 261 -4.04 -10.19 26.94
C GLY A 261 -3.73 -11.66 26.77
N TRP A 262 -4.41 -12.29 25.84
CA TRP A 262 -4.27 -13.71 25.55
C TRP A 262 -3.92 -13.88 24.09
N ILE A 263 -3.08 -14.86 23.82
CA ILE A 263 -2.56 -15.16 22.50
C ILE A 263 -2.97 -16.58 22.10
N ASP A 264 -3.06 -16.84 20.80
CA ASP A 264 -3.34 -18.16 20.22
C ASP A 264 -4.63 -18.80 20.78
N LEU A 265 -5.66 -17.99 21.02
CA LEU A 265 -6.98 -18.50 21.44
C LEU A 265 -7.80 -18.89 20.22
N SER A 266 -8.76 -19.80 20.40
CA SER A 266 -9.84 -19.90 19.41
C SER A 266 -10.55 -18.55 19.28
N VAL A 267 -11.03 -18.22 18.08
CA VAL A 267 -11.77 -16.97 17.82
C VAL A 267 -12.92 -16.76 18.81
N GLU A 268 -13.71 -17.79 19.05
CA GLU A 268 -14.85 -17.74 19.99
C GLU A 268 -14.38 -17.36 21.40
N GLU A 269 -13.29 -17.96 21.88
CA GLU A 269 -12.75 -17.67 23.21
C GLU A 269 -12.12 -16.27 23.29
N ALA A 270 -11.45 -15.81 22.23
CA ALA A 270 -10.91 -14.46 22.14
C ALA A 270 -12.04 -13.41 22.19
N VAL A 271 -13.13 -13.62 21.45
CA VAL A 271 -14.33 -12.78 21.49
C VAL A 271 -14.95 -12.80 22.88
N GLU A 272 -15.19 -13.98 23.47
CA GLU A 272 -15.79 -14.11 24.80
C GLU A 272 -14.97 -13.36 25.87
N ARG A 273 -13.64 -13.49 25.83
CA ARG A 273 -12.75 -12.80 26.77
C ARG A 273 -12.68 -11.29 26.50
N GLY A 274 -12.69 -10.89 25.24
CA GLY A 274 -12.69 -9.49 24.83
C GLY A 274 -13.95 -8.75 25.28
N THR A 275 -15.12 -9.33 25.02
CA THR A 275 -16.41 -8.78 25.49
C THR A 275 -16.44 -8.62 27.01
N LYS A 276 -15.92 -9.61 27.78
CA LYS A 276 -15.82 -9.50 29.24
C LYS A 276 -14.90 -8.35 29.70
N VAL A 277 -13.83 -8.08 28.95
CA VAL A 277 -12.94 -6.94 29.22
C VAL A 277 -13.67 -5.62 28.97
N GLU A 278 -14.35 -5.50 27.83
CA GLU A 278 -15.09 -4.29 27.43
C GLU A 278 -16.24 -3.98 28.40
N GLU A 279 -17.07 -4.98 28.73
CA GLU A 279 -18.16 -4.86 29.70
C GLU A 279 -17.66 -4.42 31.09
N TYR A 280 -16.52 -4.97 31.52
CA TYR A 280 -15.91 -4.58 32.80
C TYR A 280 -15.41 -3.14 32.76
N CYS A 281 -14.76 -2.72 31.66
CA CYS A 281 -14.29 -1.36 31.49
C CYS A 281 -15.45 -0.36 31.50
N GLU A 282 -16.52 -0.64 30.75
CA GLU A 282 -17.71 0.20 30.69
C GLU A 282 -18.35 0.35 32.08
N LYS A 283 -18.60 -0.78 32.75
CA LYS A 283 -19.21 -0.81 34.08
C LYS A 283 -18.44 -0.03 35.14
N HIS A 284 -17.12 0.02 35.03
CA HIS A 284 -16.24 0.62 36.03
C HIS A 284 -15.59 1.93 35.58
N GLY A 285 -15.96 2.46 34.41
CA GLY A 285 -15.39 3.71 33.87
C GLY A 285 -13.88 3.65 33.61
N LEU A 286 -13.36 2.46 33.32
CA LEU A 286 -11.93 2.24 33.06
C LEU A 286 -11.58 2.57 31.61
N ARG A 287 -10.35 3.06 31.40
CA ARG A 287 -9.84 3.49 30.10
C ARG A 287 -8.67 2.61 29.70
N ILE A 288 -8.91 1.80 28.68
CA ILE A 288 -7.91 0.98 27.98
C ILE A 288 -8.07 1.20 26.47
N ALA A 289 -7.03 0.86 25.71
CA ALA A 289 -7.15 0.50 24.30
C ALA A 289 -7.07 -1.03 24.21
N ALA A 290 -7.76 -1.61 23.24
CA ALA A 290 -7.78 -3.04 23.01
C ALA A 290 -7.84 -3.34 21.51
N ASP A 291 -7.21 -4.44 21.12
CA ASP A 291 -7.26 -4.99 19.78
C ASP A 291 -7.71 -6.45 19.85
N PHE A 292 -8.66 -6.81 19.00
CA PHE A 292 -8.86 -8.17 18.53
C PHE A 292 -7.96 -8.38 17.31
N ARG A 293 -7.18 -9.46 17.28
CA ARG A 293 -6.15 -9.71 16.28
C ARG A 293 -6.32 -11.14 15.72
N PRO A 294 -7.22 -11.35 14.76
CA PRO A 294 -7.33 -12.64 14.07
C PRO A 294 -6.01 -12.98 13.40
N HIS A 295 -5.63 -14.25 13.33
CA HIS A 295 -4.40 -14.69 12.68
C HIS A 295 -4.53 -14.64 11.14
N SER A 296 -4.82 -13.46 10.60
CA SER A 296 -4.83 -13.15 9.18
C SER A 296 -3.43 -12.80 8.69
N HIS A 297 -3.24 -12.68 7.37
CA HIS A 297 -1.96 -12.24 6.82
C HIS A 297 -1.58 -10.84 7.32
N HIS A 298 -2.57 -9.95 7.47
CA HIS A 298 -2.35 -8.59 7.99
C HIS A 298 -1.79 -8.62 9.41
N TYR A 299 -2.44 -9.32 10.33
CA TYR A 299 -2.01 -9.30 11.73
C TYR A 299 -0.68 -10.02 11.95
N GLU A 300 -0.44 -11.12 11.23
CA GLU A 300 0.82 -11.86 11.30
C GLU A 300 2.02 -11.03 10.81
N VAL A 301 1.88 -10.32 9.69
CA VAL A 301 2.98 -9.45 9.24
C VAL A 301 3.15 -8.24 10.17
N MET A 302 2.05 -7.69 10.70
CA MET A 302 2.13 -6.56 11.64
C MET A 302 2.77 -6.95 12.98
N LYS A 303 2.67 -8.21 13.40
CA LYS A 303 3.41 -8.75 14.56
C LYS A 303 4.92 -8.66 14.35
N GLN A 304 5.40 -8.95 13.14
CA GLN A 304 6.81 -8.78 12.79
C GLN A 304 7.21 -7.30 12.71
N VAL A 305 6.39 -6.47 12.06
CA VAL A 305 6.61 -5.01 11.95
C VAL A 305 6.79 -4.37 13.33
N ARG A 306 5.97 -4.73 14.31
CA ARG A 306 6.09 -4.19 15.69
C ARG A 306 7.29 -4.74 16.45
N ALA A 307 7.81 -5.91 16.07
CA ALA A 307 8.92 -6.57 16.73
C ALA A 307 10.30 -6.15 16.18
N THR A 308 10.37 -5.47 15.03
CA THR A 308 11.64 -5.09 14.39
C THR A 308 11.94 -3.58 14.51
N PRO A 309 13.22 -3.20 14.73
CA PRO A 309 13.61 -1.78 14.74
C PRO A 309 13.41 -1.06 13.40
N THR A 310 13.40 -1.82 12.30
CA THR A 310 13.15 -1.32 10.94
C THR A 310 11.67 -1.08 10.67
N GLU A 311 10.78 -1.44 11.60
CA GLU A 311 9.33 -1.34 11.42
C GLU A 311 8.89 -2.06 10.13
N SER A 312 9.45 -3.25 9.91
CA SER A 312 9.25 -4.07 8.71
C SER A 312 9.04 -5.55 9.03
N GLY A 313 8.36 -6.26 8.14
CA GLY A 313 8.06 -7.69 8.25
C GLY A 313 8.00 -8.37 6.89
N VAL A 314 8.25 -9.68 6.86
CA VAL A 314 8.14 -10.50 5.65
C VAL A 314 7.16 -11.63 5.91
N ILE A 315 6.15 -11.74 5.06
CA ILE A 315 5.16 -12.82 5.12
C ILE A 315 5.12 -13.58 3.79
N GLU A 316 4.74 -14.85 3.83
CA GLU A 316 4.50 -15.64 2.62
C GLU A 316 3.01 -15.75 2.38
N VAL A 317 2.57 -15.39 1.17
CA VAL A 317 1.17 -15.46 0.72
C VAL A 317 1.18 -16.01 -0.69
N GLY A 318 0.33 -17.01 -0.99
CA GLY A 318 0.28 -17.61 -2.32
C GLY A 318 1.62 -18.20 -2.82
N GLY A 319 2.52 -18.58 -1.91
CA GLY A 319 3.87 -19.06 -2.24
C GLY A 319 4.89 -17.97 -2.59
N ALA A 320 4.53 -16.69 -2.42
CA ALA A 320 5.43 -15.56 -2.61
C ALA A 320 5.71 -14.84 -1.28
N LYS A 321 6.97 -14.47 -1.05
CA LYS A 321 7.38 -13.58 0.03
C LYS A 321 7.03 -12.14 -0.31
N MET A 322 6.39 -11.44 0.62
CA MET A 322 5.98 -10.05 0.52
C MET A 322 6.61 -9.27 1.67
N CYS A 323 7.07 -8.05 1.43
CA CYS A 323 7.75 -7.24 2.43
C CYS A 323 6.91 -6.01 2.76
N VAL A 324 6.48 -5.92 4.01
CA VAL A 324 5.68 -4.80 4.56
C VAL A 324 6.59 -3.92 5.41
N PHE A 325 6.38 -2.61 5.35
CA PHE A 325 7.11 -1.65 6.17
C PHE A 325 6.27 -0.40 6.45
N MET A 326 6.52 0.23 7.59
CA MET A 326 5.90 1.52 7.93
C MET A 326 6.49 2.64 7.08
N THR A 327 5.67 3.60 6.67
CA THR A 327 6.18 4.80 5.97
C THR A 327 7.08 5.63 6.88
N SER A 328 6.89 5.52 8.21
CA SER A 328 7.44 6.40 9.26
C SER A 328 7.09 7.89 9.10
N TRP A 329 6.27 8.25 8.11
CA TRP A 329 5.73 9.59 7.89
C TRP A 329 4.25 9.70 8.27
N GLY A 330 3.56 8.57 8.38
CA GLY A 330 2.11 8.52 8.48
C GLY A 330 1.50 8.30 7.09
N ASP A 331 0.28 8.81 6.94
CA ASP A 331 -0.49 8.75 5.70
C ASP A 331 0.00 9.80 4.70
N GLY A 332 -0.25 9.58 3.41
CA GLY A 332 0.16 10.51 2.37
C GLY A 332 0.20 9.92 0.97
N ILE A 333 0.73 10.71 0.04
CA ILE A 333 0.96 10.33 -1.35
C ILE A 333 2.47 10.38 -1.58
N PHE A 334 3.04 9.27 -2.01
CA PHE A 334 4.49 9.11 -2.14
C PHE A 334 4.87 8.75 -3.58
N PRO A 335 5.76 9.52 -4.23
CA PRO A 335 6.19 9.21 -5.59
C PRO A 335 7.09 7.97 -5.62
N VAL A 336 6.94 7.19 -6.69
CA VAL A 336 7.70 5.97 -6.96
C VAL A 336 8.49 6.14 -8.25
N PHE A 337 9.75 5.76 -8.22
CA PHE A 337 10.71 5.88 -9.31
C PHE A 337 11.19 4.51 -9.77
N ALA A 338 11.36 4.38 -11.09
CA ALA A 338 12.06 3.27 -11.72
C ALA A 338 13.49 3.71 -12.05
N ASP A 339 14.46 3.10 -11.38
CA ASP A 339 15.87 3.35 -11.63
C ASP A 339 16.41 2.30 -12.62
N ARG A 340 17.03 2.76 -13.70
CA ARG A 340 17.45 1.94 -14.84
C ARG A 340 18.91 2.15 -15.21
N ASP A 341 19.51 1.10 -15.74
CA ASP A 341 20.85 1.17 -16.33
C ASP A 341 20.83 1.72 -17.76
N GLN A 342 22.02 1.80 -18.37
CA GLN A 342 22.22 2.31 -19.73
C GLN A 342 21.50 1.49 -20.81
N THR A 343 21.12 0.24 -20.53
CA THR A 343 20.38 -0.64 -21.44
C THR A 343 18.86 -0.49 -21.28
N GLY A 344 18.42 0.27 -20.27
CA GLY A 344 17.02 0.41 -19.89
C GLY A 344 16.53 -0.70 -18.96
N GLN A 345 17.41 -1.57 -18.48
CA GLN A 345 17.04 -2.63 -17.55
C GLN A 345 16.68 -2.02 -16.19
N LEU A 346 15.58 -2.51 -15.59
CA LEU A 346 15.16 -2.09 -14.26
C LEU A 346 16.16 -2.59 -13.21
N LEU A 347 16.78 -1.67 -12.49
CA LEU A 347 17.67 -1.97 -11.37
C LEU A 347 16.91 -1.93 -10.05
N ARG A 348 16.03 -0.95 -9.87
CA ARG A 348 15.34 -0.68 -8.60
C ARG A 348 13.98 -0.03 -8.82
N LEU A 349 13.06 -0.30 -7.88
CA LEU A 349 11.85 0.51 -7.68
C LEU A 349 11.95 1.20 -6.34
N ARG A 350 11.99 2.53 -6.36
CA ARG A 350 12.30 3.37 -5.20
C ARG A 350 11.12 4.27 -4.85
N ILE A 351 10.74 4.29 -3.59
CA ILE A 351 9.71 5.15 -3.03
C ILE A 351 10.39 6.33 -2.32
N ASP A 352 10.02 7.56 -2.65
CA ASP A 352 10.52 8.77 -1.98
C ASP A 352 9.55 9.23 -0.88
N LEU A 353 9.82 8.73 0.33
CA LEU A 353 8.98 8.91 1.50
C LEU A 353 9.24 10.25 2.21
N GLY A 354 10.49 10.69 2.25
CA GLY A 354 10.91 11.89 2.98
C GLY A 354 11.22 13.08 2.09
N ASN A 355 10.45 13.29 1.02
CA ASN A 355 10.63 14.42 0.10
C ASN A 355 10.30 15.76 0.75
N GLU A 356 10.72 16.86 0.11
CA GLU A 356 10.54 18.21 0.65
C GLU A 356 9.08 18.52 0.97
N GLN A 357 8.14 18.05 0.13
CA GLN A 357 6.71 18.25 0.37
C GLN A 357 6.26 17.53 1.65
N GLN A 358 6.69 16.28 1.87
CA GLN A 358 6.35 15.52 3.08
C GLN A 358 6.94 16.16 4.34
N VAL A 359 8.18 16.63 4.26
CA VAL A 359 8.82 17.40 5.34
C VAL A 359 8.01 18.66 5.65
N GLN A 360 7.64 19.44 4.63
CA GLN A 360 6.88 20.68 4.79
C GLN A 360 5.48 20.45 5.39
N ILE A 361 4.77 19.41 4.95
CA ILE A 361 3.46 19.05 5.51
C ILE A 361 3.59 18.75 6.99
N LEU A 362 4.51 17.86 7.36
CA LEU A 362 4.71 17.48 8.75
C LEU A 362 5.15 18.66 9.63
N ASP A 363 6.03 19.50 9.11
CA ASP A 363 6.51 20.69 9.82
C ASP A 363 5.43 21.76 9.99
N SER A 364 4.42 21.80 9.13
CA SER A 364 3.28 22.71 9.27
C SER A 364 2.25 22.29 10.33
N LEU A 365 2.28 21.01 10.74
CA LEU A 365 1.36 20.44 11.73
C LEU A 365 1.89 20.53 13.17
N ASN A 366 3.17 20.86 13.35
CA ASN A 366 3.85 21.00 14.65
C ASN A 366 4.18 22.47 14.92
#